data_AF-A0AAE3HB58-F1
#
_entry.id   AF-A0AAE3HB58-F1
#
_cell.length_a   1.000
_cell.length_b   1.000
_cell.length_c   1.000
_cell.angle_alpha   90.00
_cell.angle_beta   90.00
_cell.angle_gamma   90.00
#
_symmetry.space_group_name_H-M   'P 1'
#
loop_
_entity.id
_entity.type
_entity.pdbx_description
1 polymer ?
#
loop_
_entity_poly.entity_id
_entity_poly.type
_entity_poly.pdbx_seq_one_letter_code
_entity_poly.pdbx_strand_id
1 'polypeptide(L)'
;MIKSIKEIIIALATITGTITTYHFLTISTNTLAFLFMYLPYLLRPPFVMLSPGILAAIIYGRFYPNTAKMIMIAIITSIAWIFWFSAIYPALMLD
;
A
#
# COMPACT_ATOMS: atom_id res chain seq x y z
N MET A 1 4.00 -6.06 -27.38
CA MET A 1 3.15 -7.04 -26.68
C MET A 1 3.85 -7.68 -25.48
N ILE A 2 4.97 -8.41 -25.67
CA ILE A 2 5.68 -9.10 -24.56
C ILE A 2 6.19 -8.13 -23.47
N LYS A 3 6.73 -6.97 -23.85
CA LYS A 3 7.21 -5.94 -22.89
C LYS A 3 6.09 -5.40 -21.99
N SER A 4 4.91 -5.16 -22.56
CA SER A 4 3.73 -4.67 -21.83
C SER A 4 3.18 -5.72 -20.86
N ILE A 5 3.19 -6.99 -21.25
CA ILE A 5 2.79 -8.09 -20.36
C ILE A 5 3.73 -8.18 -19.15
N LYS A 6 5.04 -8.07 -19.37
CA LYS A 6 6.04 -8.06 -18.28
C LYS A 6 5.82 -6.90 -17.30
N GLU A 7 5.52 -5.71 -17.81
CA GLU A 7 5.21 -4.53 -16.99
C GLU A 7 3.97 -4.74 -16.13
N ILE A 8 2.91 -5.35 -16.68
CA ILE A 8 1.67 -5.67 -15.97
C ILE A 8 1.94 -6.71 -14.87
N ILE A 9 2.72 -7.76 -15.16
CA ILE A 9 3.04 -8.79 -14.17
C ILE A 9 3.82 -8.19 -12.99
N ILE A 10 4.79 -7.32 -13.26
CA ILE A 10 5.58 -6.67 -12.19
C ILE A 10 4.72 -5.70 -11.38
N ALA A 11 3.82 -4.97 -12.03
CA ALA A 11 2.85 -4.11 -11.36
C ALA A 11 1.97 -4.91 -10.39
N LEU A 12 1.35 -6.01 -10.88
CA LEU A 12 0.51 -6.89 -10.09
C LEU A 12 1.28 -7.55 -8.94
N ALA A 13 2.48 -8.05 -9.20
CA ALA A 13 3.33 -8.64 -8.17
C ALA A 13 3.72 -7.62 -7.08
N THR A 14 3.95 -6.37 -7.47
CA THR A 14 4.29 -5.29 -6.54
C THR A 14 3.09 -4.92 -5.67
N ILE A 15 1.90 -4.78 -6.25
CA ILE A 15 0.65 -4.50 -5.54
C ILE A 15 0.34 -5.62 -4.55
N THR A 16 0.29 -6.87 -5.03
CA THR A 16 -0.01 -8.04 -4.21
C THR A 16 1.04 -8.24 -3.13
N GLY A 17 2.33 -8.19 -3.48
CA GLY A 17 3.42 -8.34 -2.53
C GLY A 17 3.38 -7.29 -1.42
N THR A 18 3.06 -6.02 -1.75
CA THR A 18 2.93 -4.95 -0.76
C THR A 18 1.77 -5.22 0.20
N ILE A 19 0.60 -5.58 -0.31
CA ILE A 19 -0.58 -5.92 0.50
C ILE A 19 -0.26 -7.13 1.40
N THR A 20 0.30 -8.18 0.82
CA THR A 20 0.72 -9.40 1.54
C THR A 20 1.74 -9.10 2.62
N THR A 21 2.77 -8.29 2.35
CA THR A 21 3.77 -7.88 3.34
C THR A 21 3.14 -7.07 4.47
N TYR A 22 2.22 -6.15 4.19
CA TYR A 22 1.47 -5.43 5.22
C TYR A 22 0.69 -6.38 6.16
N HIS A 23 0.10 -7.45 5.61
CA HIS A 23 -0.63 -8.46 6.40
C HIS A 23 0.28 -9.44 7.14
N PHE A 24 1.28 -10.00 6.47
CA PHE A 24 2.19 -11.01 7.02
C PHE A 24 3.12 -10.44 8.07
N LEU A 25 3.54 -9.18 7.90
CA LEU A 25 4.30 -8.53 8.94
C LEU A 25 3.48 -8.37 10.21
N THR A 26 2.15 -8.64 10.16
CA THR A 26 1.19 -8.41 11.23
C THR A 26 1.71 -7.22 12.00
N ILE A 27 1.92 -6.10 11.27
CA ILE A 27 2.28 -4.87 11.96
C ILE A 27 1.01 -4.70 12.75
N SER A 28 1.05 -5.19 13.99
CA SER A 28 -0.07 -5.16 14.89
C SER A 28 -0.47 -3.70 14.79
N THR A 29 -1.75 -3.44 14.61
CA THR A 29 -2.23 -2.06 14.55
C THR A 29 -1.54 -1.19 15.62
N ASN A 30 -1.12 -1.79 16.74
CA ASN A 30 -0.21 -1.30 17.77
C ASN A 30 1.24 -0.94 17.34
N THR A 31 1.97 -1.77 16.58
CA THR A 31 3.34 -1.46 16.10
C THR A 31 3.35 -0.30 15.09
N LEU A 32 2.33 -0.27 14.23
CA LEU A 32 2.12 0.82 13.27
C LEU A 32 1.73 2.09 14.05
N ALA A 33 0.79 1.97 15.00
CA ALA A 33 0.43 3.03 15.93
C ALA A 33 1.63 3.53 16.75
N PHE A 34 2.61 2.69 17.10
CA PHE A 34 3.85 3.07 17.76
C PHE A 34 4.76 3.92 16.85
N LEU A 35 4.87 3.58 15.57
CA LEU A 35 5.58 4.40 14.58
C LEU A 35 4.85 5.74 14.34
N PHE A 36 3.53 5.74 14.39
CA PHE A 36 2.70 6.92 14.15
C PHE A 36 2.35 7.72 15.40
N MET A 37 2.69 7.22 16.59
CA MET A 37 2.49 7.92 17.88
C MET A 37 3.19 9.28 17.90
N TYR A 38 4.31 9.39 17.19
CA TYR A 38 5.09 10.61 17.06
C TYR A 38 4.58 11.55 15.96
N LEU A 39 3.65 11.10 15.10
CA LEU A 39 2.99 11.96 14.11
C LEU A 39 1.78 12.67 14.72
N PRO A 40 1.55 13.95 14.37
CA PRO A 40 0.32 14.67 14.71
C PRO A 40 -0.91 13.85 14.38
N TYR A 41 -1.90 13.82 15.28
CA TYR A 41 -3.12 13.00 15.13
C TYR A 41 -3.79 13.18 13.75
N LEU A 42 -3.82 14.41 13.23
CA LEU A 42 -4.37 14.76 11.91
C LEU A 42 -3.64 14.08 10.74
N LEU A 43 -2.36 13.72 10.90
CA LEU A 43 -1.53 13.14 9.85
C LEU A 43 -1.47 11.61 9.91
N ARG A 44 -1.89 10.98 11.02
CA ARG A 44 -1.87 9.51 11.14
C ARG A 44 -2.80 8.82 10.14
N PRO A 45 -4.08 9.23 9.98
CA PRO A 45 -4.98 8.60 9.01
C PRO A 45 -4.48 8.65 7.56
N PRO A 46 -4.05 9.80 7.01
CA PRO A 46 -3.57 9.85 5.63
C PRO A 46 -2.26 9.08 5.45
N PHE A 47 -1.37 9.03 6.44
CA PHE A 47 -0.16 8.23 6.34
C PHE A 47 -0.44 6.73 6.28
N VAL A 48 -1.34 6.21 7.13
CA VAL A 48 -1.71 4.79 7.13
C VAL A 48 -2.46 4.40 5.85
N MET A 49 -3.26 5.31 5.29
CA MET A 49 -3.97 5.07 4.04
C MET A 49 -3.06 5.10 2.81
N LEU A 50 -2.03 5.93 2.80
CA LEU A 50 -1.17 6.16 1.63
C LEU A 50 0.13 5.34 1.65
N SER A 51 0.55 4.83 2.81
CA SER A 51 1.83 4.12 2.96
C SER A 51 1.98 2.87 2.10
N PRO A 52 0.93 2.07 1.79
CA PRO A 52 1.05 0.96 0.86
C PRO A 52 1.28 1.42 -0.58
N GLY A 53 0.65 2.52 -1.00
CA GLY A 53 0.89 3.12 -2.31
C GLY A 53 2.31 3.63 -2.48
N ILE A 54 2.83 4.32 -1.47
CA ILE A 54 4.23 4.79 -1.47
C ILE A 54 5.19 3.60 -1.56
N LEU A 55 4.96 2.54 -0.78
CA LEU A 55 5.81 1.34 -0.78
C LEU A 55 5.76 0.63 -2.15
N ALA A 56 4.58 0.47 -2.73
CA ALA A 56 4.42 -0.14 -4.05
C ALA A 56 5.11 0.68 -5.15
N ALA A 57 5.04 2.01 -5.11
CA ALA A 57 5.77 2.86 -6.07
C ALA A 57 7.28 2.75 -5.91
N ILE A 58 7.82 2.66 -4.68
CA ILE A 58 9.26 2.45 -4.44
C ILE A 58 9.71 1.11 -5.03
N ILE A 59 8.97 0.03 -4.78
CA ILE A 59 9.29 -1.31 -5.27
C ILE A 59 9.21 -1.33 -6.81
N TYR A 60 8.13 -0.81 -7.39
CA TYR A 60 7.95 -0.76 -8.84
C TYR A 60 9.01 0.09 -9.53
N GLY A 61 9.36 1.23 -8.93
CA GLY A 61 10.39 2.15 -9.41
C GLY A 61 11.78 1.54 -9.51
N ARG A 62 12.11 0.54 -8.69
CA ARG A 62 13.36 -0.22 -8.82
C ARG A 62 13.46 -1.02 -10.12
N PHE A 63 12.32 -1.40 -10.69
CA PHE A 63 12.26 -2.17 -11.93
C PHE A 63 11.95 -1.31 -13.15
N TYR A 64 11.28 -0.16 -12.95
CA TYR A 64 10.85 0.74 -14.01
C TYR A 64 11.00 2.22 -13.63
N PRO A 65 11.92 2.96 -14.26
CA PRO A 65 12.20 4.37 -13.92
C PRO A 65 11.17 5.37 -14.51
N ASN A 66 9.92 4.96 -14.76
CA ASN A 66 8.90 5.85 -15.32
C ASN A 66 8.01 6.44 -14.21
N THR A 67 8.18 7.74 -13.94
CA THR A 67 7.47 8.47 -12.88
C THR A 67 5.94 8.40 -13.00
N ALA A 68 5.39 8.53 -14.21
CA ALA A 68 3.94 8.47 -14.41
C ALA A 68 3.37 7.09 -14.06
N LYS A 69 4.07 6.02 -14.44
CA LYS A 69 3.69 4.64 -14.08
C LYS A 69 3.83 4.38 -12.60
N MET A 70 4.88 4.90 -11.95
CA MET A 70 5.07 4.80 -10.51
C MET A 70 3.93 5.48 -9.74
N ILE A 71 3.52 6.69 -10.14
CA ILE A 71 2.39 7.40 -9.54
C ILE A 71 1.09 6.60 -9.72
N MET A 72 0.86 6.04 -10.90
CA MET A 72 -0.32 5.22 -11.17
C MET A 72 -0.36 3.97 -10.27
N ILE A 73 0.77 3.28 -10.09
CA ILE A 73 0.89 2.13 -9.17
C ILE A 73 0.58 2.56 -7.74
N ALA A 74 1.12 3.69 -7.28
CA ALA A 74 0.84 4.22 -5.94
C ALA A 74 -0.66 4.46 -5.73
N ILE A 75 -1.31 5.15 -6.68
CA ILE A 75 -2.74 5.47 -6.60
C ILE A 75 -3.57 4.19 -6.56
N ILE A 76 -3.33 3.25 -7.48
CA ILE A 76 -4.07 1.98 -7.55
C ILE A 76 -3.92 1.19 -6.25
N THR A 77 -2.69 1.11 -5.72
CA THR A 77 -2.42 0.37 -4.48
C THR A 77 -3.10 1.04 -3.28
N SER A 78 -3.03 2.37 -3.16
CA SER A 78 -3.72 3.10 -2.09
C SER A 78 -5.23 2.93 -2.18
N ILE A 79 -5.82 2.97 -3.37
CA ILE A 79 -7.26 2.72 -3.56
C ILE A 79 -7.61 1.29 -3.15
N ALA A 80 -6.86 0.28 -3.64
CA ALA A 80 -7.09 -1.12 -3.29
C ALA A 80 -6.98 -1.35 -1.77
N TRP A 81 -6.00 -0.71 -1.13
CA TRP A 81 -5.82 -0.73 0.32
C TRP A 81 -7.00 -0.10 1.04
N ILE A 82 -7.47 1.08 0.62
CA ILE A 82 -8.61 1.76 1.25
C ILE A 82 -9.89 0.91 1.11
N PHE A 83 -10.16 0.35 -0.07
CA PHE A 83 -11.30 -0.54 -0.29
C PHE A 83 -11.24 -1.75 0.63
N TRP A 84 -10.08 -2.42 0.69
CA TRP A 84 -9.90 -3.59 1.55
C TRP A 84 -10.02 -3.24 3.04
N PHE A 85 -9.38 -2.15 3.47
CA PHE A 85 -9.45 -1.66 4.86
C PHE A 85 -10.88 -1.30 5.22
N SER A 86 -11.62 -0.62 4.35
CA SER A 86 -13.03 -0.29 4.56
C SER A 86 -13.96 -1.50 4.62
N ALA A 87 -13.60 -2.62 3.99
CA ALA A 87 -14.37 -3.86 4.04
C ALA A 87 -14.18 -4.62 5.36
N ILE A 88 -13.03 -4.46 6.03
CA ILE A 88 -12.68 -5.19 7.25
C ILE A 88 -12.82 -4.33 8.50
N TYR A 89 -12.72 -3.01 8.37
CA TYR A 89 -12.90 -2.05 9.44
C TYR A 89 -14.21 -2.23 10.23
N PRO A 90 -15.38 -2.48 9.61
CA PRO A 90 -16.60 -2.77 10.36
C PRO A 90 -16.50 -4.04 11.21
N ALA A 91 -15.81 -5.07 10.72
CA ALA A 91 -15.58 -6.31 11.46
C ALA A 91 -14.59 -6.15 12.62
N LEU A 92 -13.71 -5.12 12.58
CA LEU A 92 -12.76 -4.78 13.63
C LEU A 92 -13.36 -3.85 14.72
N MET A 93 -14.56 -3.33 14.51
CA MET A 93 -15.26 -2.42 15.44
C MET A 93 -16.42 -3.08 16.20
N LEU A 94 -16.62 -4.39 16.01
CA LEU A 94 -17.70 -5.15 16.64
C LEU A 94 -17.32 -5.81 17.97
N ASP A 95 -16.18 -5.43 18.55
CA ASP A 95 -15.84 -5.73 19.95
C ASP A 95 -16.32 -4.63 20.90
#